data_AF-A0A537R201-F1
#
_entry.id   AF-A0A537R201-F1
#
_cell.length_a   1.000
_cell.length_b   1.000
_cell.length_c   1.000
_cell.angle_alpha   90.00
_cell.angle_beta   90.00
_cell.angle_gamma   90.00
#
_symmetry.space_group_name_H-M   'P 1'
#
loop_
_entity.id
_entity.type
_entity.pdbx_description
1 polymer ?
#
loop_
_entity_poly.entity_id
_entity_poly.type
_entity_poly.pdbx_seq_one_letter_code
_entity_poly.pdbx_strand_id
1 'polypeptide(L)'
;AYALAIFALGLPSFVMIKVFSPAYFAREDTATPMRYAAISLTANTLGSVALFFLFRAMGLMPHLGIAVATTLGGWLNAGLLYRTLAKRGEFVGDARLRRALPRIGLATIVMGATLWIVATALVPWFAPPSGGRRPPRLRPRHLRFRGHRPAPAARPLAAQPVD
;
A
#
# COMPACT_ATOMS: atom_id res chain seq x y z
N ALA A 1 2.53 -7.16 10.08
CA ALA A 1 2.85 -8.19 9.07
C ALA A 1 1.68 -8.46 8.11
N TYR A 2 0.47 -8.75 8.61
CA TYR A 2 -0.66 -9.17 7.76
C TYR A 2 -1.05 -8.20 6.62
N ALA A 3 -1.03 -6.89 6.86
CA ALA A 3 -1.32 -5.91 5.80
C ALA A 3 -0.34 -6.00 4.62
N LEU A 4 0.96 -6.17 4.91
CA LEU A 4 1.99 -6.33 3.89
C LEU A 4 1.81 -7.63 3.10
N ALA A 5 1.43 -8.72 3.77
CA ALA A 5 1.13 -9.98 3.10
C ALA A 5 -0.05 -9.84 2.11
N ILE A 6 -1.09 -9.09 2.49
CA ILE A 6 -2.22 -8.81 1.60
C ILE A 6 -1.77 -8.00 0.39
N PHE A 7 -1.00 -6.92 0.58
CA PHE A 7 -0.48 -6.13 -0.55
C PHE A 7 0.44 -6.94 -1.47
N ALA A 8 1.21 -7.89 -0.92
CA ALA A 8 2.04 -8.78 -1.74
C ALA A 8 1.19 -9.61 -2.72
N LEU A 9 -0.02 -10.02 -2.33
CA LEU A 9 -0.98 -10.69 -3.23
C LEU A 9 -1.54 -9.76 -4.31
N GLY A 10 -1.48 -8.45 -4.11
CA GLY A 10 -1.89 -7.44 -5.10
C GLY A 10 -0.81 -7.12 -6.13
N LEU A 11 0.47 -7.32 -5.82
CA LEU A 11 1.59 -7.00 -6.72
C LEU A 11 1.46 -7.57 -8.14
N PRO A 12 1.08 -8.85 -8.34
CA PRO A 12 0.91 -9.40 -9.69
C PRO A 12 -0.11 -8.63 -10.52
N SER A 13 -1.20 -8.16 -9.90
CA SER A 13 -2.23 -7.39 -10.60
C SER A 13 -1.69 -6.04 -11.10
N PHE A 14 -0.87 -5.35 -10.31
CA PHE A 14 -0.27 -4.08 -10.71
C PHE A 14 0.72 -4.25 -11.87
N VAL A 15 1.45 -5.37 -11.89
CA VAL A 15 2.32 -5.72 -13.02
C VAL A 15 1.49 -6.00 -14.27
N MET A 16 0.39 -6.78 -14.15
CA MET A 16 -0.51 -7.05 -15.28
C MET A 16 -1.07 -5.76 -15.90
N ILE A 17 -1.54 -4.82 -15.08
CA ILE A 17 -2.06 -3.54 -15.57
C ILE A 17 -1.00 -2.82 -16.42
N LYS A 18 0.24 -2.74 -15.94
CA LYS A 18 1.35 -2.10 -16.67
C LYS A 18 1.72 -2.82 -17.97
N VAL A 19 1.59 -4.14 -18.01
CA VAL A 19 1.82 -4.93 -19.23
C VAL A 19 0.70 -4.74 -20.24
N PHE A 20 -0.54 -4.59 -19.78
CA PHE A 20 -1.70 -4.39 -20.66
C PHE A 20 -1.84 -2.96 -21.17
N SER A 21 -1.49 -1.94 -20.39
CA SER A 21 -1.58 -0.52 -20.81
C SER A 21 -0.97 -0.22 -22.20
N PRO A 22 0.28 -0.62 -22.54
CA PRO A 22 0.85 -0.36 -23.86
C PRO A 22 0.11 -1.07 -25.00
N ALA A 23 -0.55 -2.20 -24.74
CA ALA A 23 -1.33 -2.91 -25.77
C ALA A 23 -2.57 -2.12 -26.20
N TYR A 24 -3.14 -1.31 -25.31
CA TYR A 24 -4.24 -0.39 -25.62
C TYR A 24 -3.75 0.87 -26.32
N PHE A 25 -2.63 1.44 -25.87
CA PHE A 25 -2.05 2.65 -26.46
C PHE A 25 -1.53 2.40 -27.89
N ALA A 26 -1.00 1.22 -28.18
CA ALA A 26 -0.60 0.83 -29.54
C ALA A 26 -1.79 0.77 -30.52
N ARG A 27 -3.03 0.76 -30.01
CA ARG A 27 -4.28 0.71 -30.79
C ARG A 27 -5.04 2.04 -30.72
N GLU A 28 -4.37 3.11 -30.29
CA GLU A 28 -4.96 4.44 -30.11
C GLU A 28 -6.15 4.49 -29.12
N ASP A 29 -6.37 3.42 -28.33
CA ASP A 29 -7.46 3.34 -27.35
C ASP A 29 -6.95 3.75 -25.96
N THR A 30 -6.90 5.05 -25.70
CA THR A 30 -6.50 5.59 -24.39
C THR A 30 -7.66 5.68 -23.39
N ALA A 31 -8.89 5.70 -23.88
CA ALA A 31 -10.09 5.87 -23.07
C ALA A 31 -10.45 4.60 -22.29
N THR A 32 -10.29 3.42 -22.89
CA THR A 32 -10.68 2.16 -22.25
C THR A 32 -9.88 1.87 -20.97
N PRO A 33 -8.52 1.96 -20.96
CA PRO A 33 -7.74 1.80 -19.73
C PRO A 33 -8.11 2.80 -18.64
N MET A 34 -8.37 4.06 -19.03
CA MET A 34 -8.75 5.12 -18.09
C MET A 34 -10.10 4.83 -17.42
N ARG A 35 -11.09 4.38 -18.19
CA ARG A 35 -12.41 4.00 -17.67
C ARG A 35 -12.32 2.82 -16.68
N TYR A 36 -11.51 1.80 -16.98
CA TYR A 36 -11.33 0.67 -16.07
C TYR A 36 -10.55 1.03 -14.81
N ALA A 37 -9.56 1.91 -14.92
CA ALA A 37 -8.88 2.48 -13.77
C ALA A 37 -9.86 3.24 -12.86
N ALA A 38 -10.73 4.08 -13.44
CA ALA A 38 -11.75 4.80 -12.69
C ALA A 38 -12.76 3.85 -12.00
N ILE A 39 -13.29 2.85 -12.71
CA ILE A 39 -14.20 1.84 -12.14
C ILE A 39 -13.54 1.13 -10.96
N SER A 40 -12.27 0.73 -11.13
CA SER A 40 -11.54 -0.02 -10.12
C SER A 40 -11.16 0.83 -8.92
N LEU A 41 -10.81 2.11 -9.12
CA LEU A 41 -10.58 3.07 -8.04
C LEU A 41 -11.85 3.32 -7.23
N THR A 42 -12.99 3.48 -7.90
CA THR A 42 -14.29 3.64 -7.23
C THR A 42 -14.65 2.39 -6.45
N ALA A 43 -14.53 1.20 -7.05
CA ALA A 43 -14.79 -0.07 -6.37
C ALA A 43 -13.82 -0.28 -5.18
N ASN A 44 -12.54 0.06 -5.34
CA ASN A 44 -11.58 0.04 -4.25
C ASN A 44 -11.97 0.98 -3.12
N THR A 45 -12.34 2.22 -3.43
CA THR A 45 -12.66 3.24 -2.43
C THR A 45 -13.91 2.84 -1.64
N LEU A 46 -14.98 2.46 -2.34
CA LEU A 46 -16.23 1.97 -1.73
C LEU A 46 -15.97 0.70 -0.92
N GLY A 47 -15.21 -0.25 -1.48
CA GLY A 47 -14.81 -1.47 -0.81
C GLY A 47 -13.97 -1.21 0.44
N SER A 48 -13.07 -0.22 0.42
CA SER A 48 -12.23 0.14 1.56
C SER A 48 -13.07 0.66 2.71
N VAL A 49 -14.02 1.56 2.41
CA VAL A 49 -14.96 2.09 3.41
C VAL A 49 -15.85 0.98 3.97
N ALA A 50 -16.44 0.16 3.10
CA ALA A 50 -17.32 -0.94 3.50
C ALA A 50 -16.58 -1.99 4.36
N LEU A 51 -15.41 -2.46 3.91
CA LEU A 51 -14.60 -3.43 4.67
C LEU A 51 -14.07 -2.83 5.97
N PHE A 52 -13.75 -1.53 6.01
CA PHE A 52 -13.31 -0.88 7.25
C PHE A 52 -14.38 -0.97 8.34
N PHE A 53 -15.64 -0.64 8.01
CA PHE A 53 -16.75 -0.76 8.97
C PHE A 53 -17.06 -2.21 9.31
N LEU A 54 -17.01 -3.11 8.32
CA LEU A 54 -17.26 -4.53 8.54
C LEU A 54 -16.21 -5.19 9.44
N PHE A 55 -14.93 -4.92 9.22
CA PHE A 55 -13.83 -5.45 10.04
C PHE A 55 -13.86 -4.88 11.45
N ARG A 56 -14.22 -3.59 11.58
CA ARG A 56 -14.44 -2.97 12.89
C ARG A 56 -15.57 -3.66 13.66
N ALA A 57 -16.67 -4.00 12.99
CA ALA A 57 -17.80 -4.70 13.61
C ALA A 57 -17.45 -6.14 14.04
N MET A 58 -16.58 -6.82 13.29
CA MET A 58 -16.08 -8.17 13.62
C MET A 58 -14.93 -8.19 14.64
N GLY A 59 -14.48 -7.03 15.15
CA GLY A 59 -13.35 -6.95 16.10
C GLY A 59 -11.97 -7.23 15.48
N LEU A 60 -11.88 -7.26 14.15
CA LEU A 60 -10.60 -7.37 13.42
C LEU A 60 -9.93 -6.00 13.30
N MET A 61 -8.63 -5.99 13.00
CA MET A 61 -7.88 -4.77 12.71
C MET A 61 -8.48 -4.02 11.50
N PRO A 62 -9.06 -2.82 11.66
CA PRO A 62 -9.80 -2.14 10.59
C PRO A 62 -8.94 -1.80 9.37
N HIS A 63 -7.64 -1.57 9.56
CA HIS A 63 -6.70 -1.26 8.48
C HIS A 63 -6.50 -2.41 7.49
N LEU A 64 -6.80 -3.65 7.87
CA LEU A 64 -6.72 -4.79 6.94
C LEU A 64 -7.79 -4.69 5.86
N GLY A 65 -8.95 -4.13 6.17
CA GLY A 65 -10.03 -3.93 5.21
C GLY A 65 -9.60 -3.08 4.02
N ILE A 66 -8.83 -2.02 4.26
CA ILE A 66 -8.28 -1.14 3.23
C ILE A 66 -7.30 -1.91 2.34
N ALA A 67 -6.37 -2.66 2.95
CA ALA A 67 -5.38 -3.44 2.20
C ALA A 67 -6.03 -4.48 1.28
N VAL A 68 -7.08 -5.17 1.76
CA VAL A 68 -7.85 -6.14 0.97
C VAL A 68 -8.57 -5.43 -0.17
N ALA A 69 -9.26 -4.33 0.12
CA ALA A 69 -9.97 -3.57 -0.91
C ALA A 69 -9.03 -3.06 -2.00
N THR A 70 -7.82 -2.61 -1.67
CA THR A 70 -6.82 -2.15 -2.67
C THR A 70 -6.33 -3.29 -3.53
N THR A 71 -6.07 -4.43 -2.92
CA THR A 71 -5.69 -5.65 -3.63
C THR A 71 -6.78 -6.09 -4.60
N LEU A 72 -8.04 -6.13 -4.15
CA LEU A 72 -9.18 -6.48 -5.00
C LEU A 72 -9.41 -5.47 -6.13
N GLY A 73 -9.23 -4.17 -5.86
CA GLY A 73 -9.31 -3.13 -6.90
C GLY A 73 -8.27 -3.31 -8.00
N GLY A 74 -7.03 -3.67 -7.65
CA GLY A 74 -5.99 -4.02 -8.63
C GLY A 74 -6.37 -5.21 -9.50
N TRP A 75 -6.87 -6.28 -8.88
CA TRP A 75 -7.35 -7.48 -9.59
C TRP A 75 -8.56 -7.19 -10.50
N LEU A 76 -9.48 -6.34 -10.06
CA LEU A 76 -10.61 -5.90 -10.87
C LEU A 76 -10.14 -5.16 -12.13
N ASN A 77 -9.20 -4.23 -11.98
CA ASN A 77 -8.64 -3.48 -13.11
C ASN A 77 -7.93 -4.40 -14.11
N ALA A 78 -7.02 -5.24 -13.60
CA ALA A 78 -6.30 -6.22 -14.41
C ALA A 78 -7.26 -7.18 -15.15
N GLY A 79 -8.31 -7.65 -14.46
CA GLY A 79 -9.30 -8.55 -15.03
C GLY A 79 -10.16 -7.89 -16.11
N LEU A 80 -10.56 -6.64 -15.93
CA LEU A 80 -11.31 -5.88 -16.95
C LEU A 80 -10.48 -5.65 -18.21
N LEU A 81 -9.22 -5.24 -18.06
CA LEU A 81 -8.28 -5.10 -19.17
C LEU A 81 -8.10 -6.43 -19.91
N TYR A 82 -7.75 -7.50 -19.17
CA TYR A 82 -7.55 -8.82 -19.75
C TYR A 82 -8.78 -9.32 -20.51
N ARG A 83 -9.98 -9.19 -19.92
CA ARG A 83 -11.22 -9.67 -20.53
C ARG A 83 -11.54 -8.94 -21.83
N THR A 84 -11.32 -7.63 -21.89
CA THR A 84 -11.58 -6.85 -23.11
C THR A 84 -10.58 -7.17 -24.21
N LEU A 85 -9.29 -7.32 -23.86
CA LEU A 85 -8.25 -7.75 -24.80
C LEU A 85 -8.53 -9.15 -25.37
N ALA A 86 -8.95 -10.08 -24.49
CA ALA A 86 -9.32 -11.45 -24.88
C ALA A 86 -10.56 -11.47 -25.79
N LYS A 87 -11.59 -10.67 -25.48
CA LYS A 87 -12.82 -10.57 -26.29
C LYS A 87 -12.57 -10.00 -27.69
N ARG A 88 -11.64 -9.05 -27.82
CA ARG A 88 -11.30 -8.46 -29.13
C ARG A 88 -10.49 -9.42 -30.02
N GLY A 89 -10.05 -10.59 -29.51
CA GLY A 89 -9.20 -11.53 -30.25
C GLY A 89 -7.78 -11.00 -30.49
N GLU A 90 -7.49 -9.84 -29.91
CA GLU A 90 -6.27 -9.05 -30.08
C GLU A 90 -5.12 -9.55 -29.21
N PHE A 91 -5.46 -10.38 -28.23
CA PHE A 91 -4.52 -11.09 -27.38
C PHE A 91 -4.41 -12.53 -27.87
N VAL A 92 -3.54 -12.76 -28.86
CA VAL A 92 -3.09 -14.12 -29.17
C VAL A 92 -2.21 -14.53 -28.01
N GLY A 93 -2.80 -15.23 -27.04
CA GLY A 93 -2.07 -15.74 -25.88
C GLY A 93 -0.93 -16.62 -26.39
N ASP A 94 0.27 -16.05 -26.41
CA ASP A 94 1.47 -16.71 -26.91
C ASP A 94 1.56 -18.06 -26.17
N ALA A 95 1.53 -19.17 -26.92
CA ALA A 95 1.56 -20.51 -26.34
C ALA A 95 2.79 -20.69 -25.43
N ARG A 96 3.83 -19.89 -25.66
CA ARG A 96 5.02 -19.75 -24.80
C ARG A 96 4.69 -19.18 -23.42
N LEU A 97 3.86 -18.14 -23.32
CA LEU A 97 3.42 -17.56 -22.05
C LEU A 97 2.63 -18.57 -21.22
N ARG A 98 1.70 -19.30 -21.86
CA ARG A 98 0.89 -20.32 -21.19
C ARG A 98 1.73 -21.49 -20.66
N ARG A 99 2.81 -21.86 -21.37
CA ARG A 99 3.77 -22.88 -20.92
C ARG A 99 4.77 -22.37 -19.88
N ALA A 100 5.07 -21.07 -19.88
CA ALA A 100 5.99 -20.45 -18.93
C ALA A 100 5.34 -20.20 -17.56
N LEU A 101 4.05 -19.86 -17.52
CA LEU A 101 3.29 -19.62 -16.29
C LEU A 101 3.47 -20.70 -15.20
N PRO A 102 3.26 -22.00 -15.47
CA PRO A 102 3.45 -23.03 -14.45
C PRO A 102 4.90 -23.17 -14.01
N ARG A 103 5.87 -22.97 -14.92
CA ARG A 103 7.31 -23.01 -14.59
C ARG A 103 7.72 -21.86 -13.69
N ILE A 104 7.23 -20.64 -13.97
CA ILE A 104 7.48 -19.45 -13.14
C ILE A 104 6.85 -19.63 -11.76
N GLY A 105 5.61 -20.15 -11.72
CA GLY A 105 4.92 -20.48 -10.47
C GLY A 105 5.73 -21.46 -9.62
N LEU A 106 6.19 -22.56 -10.23
CA LEU A 106 6.98 -23.57 -9.55
C LEU A 106 8.33 -23.02 -9.06
N ALA A 107 9.04 -22.25 -9.89
CA ALA A 107 10.29 -21.61 -9.48
C ALA A 107 10.10 -20.64 -8.29
N THR A 108 9.01 -19.86 -8.31
CA THR A 108 8.70 -18.91 -7.23
C THR A 108 8.35 -19.64 -5.93
N ILE A 109 7.62 -20.75 -6.01
CA ILE A 109 7.30 -21.61 -4.86
C ILE A 109 8.57 -22.21 -4.28
N VAL A 110 9.46 -22.78 -5.12
CA VAL A 110 10.73 -23.36 -4.67
C VAL A 110 11.61 -22.30 -4.00
N MET A 111 11.71 -21.11 -4.58
CA MET A 111 12.44 -19.98 -3.98
C MET A 111 11.84 -19.57 -2.63
N GLY A 112 10.51 -19.42 -2.56
CA GLY A 112 9.80 -19.06 -1.33
C GLY A 112 9.97 -20.11 -0.22
N ALA A 113 9.87 -21.40 -0.57
CA ALA A 113 10.11 -22.50 0.38
C ALA A 113 11.55 -22.51 0.89
N THR A 114 12.52 -22.31 -0.01
CA THR A 114 13.95 -22.22 0.35
C THR A 114 14.20 -21.05 1.31
N LEU A 115 13.67 -19.87 1.00
CA LEU A 115 13.74 -18.69 1.88
C LEU A 115 13.11 -18.96 3.24
N TRP A 116 11.97 -19.64 3.29
CA TRP A 116 11.30 -19.96 4.55
C TRP A 116 12.12 -20.92 5.42
N ILE A 117 12.69 -21.97 4.83
CA ILE A 117 13.58 -22.93 5.53
C ILE A 117 14.84 -22.22 6.05
N VAL A 118 15.48 -21.41 5.19
CA VAL A 118 16.69 -20.68 5.57
C VAL A 118 16.38 -19.64 6.65
N ALA A 119 15.26 -18.94 6.54
CA ALA A 119 14.83 -17.97 7.55
C ALA A 119 14.61 -18.63 8.91
N THR A 120 13.93 -19.78 8.97
CA THR A 120 13.71 -20.50 10.24
C THR A 120 15.00 -21.07 10.81
N ALA A 121 15.93 -21.53 9.98
CA ALA A 121 17.26 -21.99 10.40
C ALA A 121 18.16 -20.85 10.93
N LEU A 122 17.98 -19.63 10.41
CA LEU A 122 18.74 -18.44 10.81
C LEU A 122 18.12 -17.69 12.01
N VAL A 123 16.83 -17.89 12.32
CA VAL A 123 16.17 -17.28 13.49
C VAL A 123 16.95 -17.44 14.79
N PRO A 124 17.52 -18.62 15.14
CA PRO A 124 18.32 -18.78 16.36
C PRO A 124 19.59 -17.92 16.40
N TRP A 125 20.18 -17.62 15.24
CA TRP A 125 21.41 -16.83 15.12
C TRP A 125 21.16 -15.32 15.16
N PHE A 126 19.96 -14.89 14.71
CA PHE A 126 19.53 -13.49 14.73
C PHE A 126 18.60 -13.14 15.89
N ALA A 127 18.19 -14.12 16.70
CA ALA A 127 17.44 -13.88 17.92
C ALA A 127 18.31 -13.00 18.85
N PRO A 128 17.86 -11.78 19.22
CA PRO A 128 18.58 -11.02 20.22
C PRO A 128 18.71 -11.88 21.47
N PRO A 129 19.89 -11.93 22.14
CA PRO A 129 19.98 -12.53 23.46
C PRO A 129 18.84 -11.92 24.27
N SER A 130 17.97 -12.77 24.82
CA SER A 130 16.76 -12.37 25.54
C SER A 130 17.11 -11.65 26.84
N GLY A 131 17.77 -10.50 26.75
CA GLY A 131 17.94 -9.52 27.79
C GLY A 131 16.73 -8.60 27.71
N GLY A 132 15.77 -8.80 28.61
CA GLY A 132 14.59 -7.97 28.74
C GLY A 132 14.97 -6.50 28.91
N ARG A 133 15.09 -5.78 27.80
CA ARG A 133 15.14 -4.32 27.79
C ARG A 133 13.71 -3.86 28.03
N ARG A 134 13.33 -3.84 29.31
CA ARG A 134 12.23 -3.00 29.79
C ARG A 134 12.43 -1.62 29.15
N PRO A 135 11.46 -1.07 28.41
CA PRO A 135 11.62 0.26 27.85
C PRO A 135 11.94 1.22 29.02
N PRO A 136 12.94 2.11 28.89
CA PRO A 136 13.23 3.08 29.93
C PRO A 136 11.94 3.85 30.19
N ARG A 137 11.41 3.73 31.42
CA ARG A 137 10.26 4.51 31.87
C ARG A 137 10.63 5.97 31.67
N LEU A 138 10.11 6.59 30.62
CA LEU A 138 10.18 8.02 30.42
C LEU A 138 9.54 8.63 31.66
N ARG A 139 10.36 9.14 32.58
CA ARG A 139 9.87 9.98 33.66
C ARG A 139 9.10 11.13 32.99
N PRO A 140 7.86 11.40 33.37
CA PRO A 140 7.16 12.57 32.86
C PRO A 140 7.97 13.80 33.26
N ARG A 141 8.68 14.38 32.29
CA ARG A 141 9.22 15.73 32.43
C ARG A 141 8.00 16.63 32.51
N HIS A 142 7.64 17.00 33.73
CA HIS A 142 6.69 18.08 33.97
C HIS A 142 7.17 19.29 33.18
N LEU A 143 6.52 19.53 32.04
CA LEU A 143 6.63 20.74 31.26
C LEU A 143 6.13 21.87 32.17
N ARG A 144 7.07 22.45 32.91
CA ARG A 144 6.87 23.67 33.67
C ARG A 144 6.59 24.75 32.62
N PHE A 145 5.30 24.97 32.36
CA PHE A 145 4.80 26.10 31.57
C PHE A 145 5.44 27.36 32.14
N ARG A 146 6.45 27.88 31.45
CA ARG A 146 7.07 29.16 31.76
C ARG A 146 6.06 30.20 31.31
N GLY A 147 5.38 30.80 32.29
CA GLY A 147 4.32 31.76 32.07
C GLY A 147 4.70 32.85 31.06
N HIS A 148 3.73 33.14 30.21
CA HIS A 148 3.61 34.38 29.45
C HIS A 148 4.08 35.56 30.30
N ARG A 149 5.22 36.16 29.96
CA ARG A 149 5.48 37.55 30.32
C ARG A 149 4.71 38.41 29.32
N PRO A 150 3.80 39.29 29.76
CA PRO A 150 3.25 40.31 28.87
C PRO A 150 4.37 41.25 28.43
N ALA A 151 4.37 41.60 27.14
CA ALA A 151 5.31 42.55 26.56
C ALA A 151 5.18 43.93 27.21
N PRO A 152 6.28 44.66 27.48
CA PRO A 152 6.20 46.01 28.01
C PRO A 152 5.57 46.96 26.98
N ALA A 153 4.55 47.69 27.44
CA ALA A 153 3.81 48.68 26.68
C ALA A 153 4.73 49.71 26.01
N ALA A 154 4.44 50.01 24.75
CA ALA A 154 5.09 51.06 23.98
C ALA A 154 4.99 52.39 24.73
N ARG A 155 6.14 53.02 25.00
CA ARG A 155 6.21 54.40 25.49
C ARG A 155 5.77 55.35 24.37
N PRO A 156 4.85 56.29 24.62
CA PRO A 156 4.54 57.34 23.65
C PRO A 156 5.75 58.27 23.50
N LEU A 157 6.16 58.48 22.25
CA LEU A 157 7.24 59.37 21.84
C LEU A 157 6.76 60.83 22.03
N ALA A 158 6.94 61.37 23.23
CA ALA A 158 6.69 62.77 23.52
C ALA A 158 7.85 63.61 22.96
N ALA A 159 7.50 64.50 22.03
CA ALA A 159 8.11 65.79 21.72
C ALA A 159 9.57 66.02 22.18
N GLN A 160 10.51 65.91 21.24
CA GLN A 160 11.80 66.61 21.34
C GLN A 160 11.63 67.97 20.65
N PRO A 161 11.93 69.10 21.32
CA PRO A 161 11.80 70.43 20.76
C PRO A 161 12.94 70.77 19.79
N VAL A 162 12.59 71.64 18.85
CA VAL A 162 13.46 72.28 17.86
C VAL A 162 14.31 73.33 18.56
N ASP A 163 15.64 73.22 18.43
CA ASP A 163 16.61 74.32 18.42
C ASP A 163 17.82 73.89 17.58
#